data_AF-A0A966DT39-F1
#
_entry.id   AF-A0A966DT39-F1
#
_cell.length_a   1.000
_cell.length_b   1.000
_cell.length_c   1.000
_cell.angle_alpha   90.00
_cell.angle_beta   90.00
_cell.angle_gamma   90.00
#
_symmetry.space_group_name_H-M   'P 1'
#
loop_
_entity.id
_entity.type
_entity.pdbx_description
1 polymer ?
#
loop_
_entity_poly.entity_id
_entity_poly.type
_entity_poly.pdbx_seq_one_letter_code
_entity_poly.pdbx_strand_id
1 'polypeptide(L)' 'MNHFKTFILGVATALGVYYITRKRENGRSLLDDLLDDPASVVKAAKDMAVDEAIETIKEKIS' A
#
# COMPACT_ATOMS: atom_id res chain seq x y z
N MET A 1 -12.62 0.65 24.13
CA MET A 1 -11.82 1.48 23.19
C MET A 1 -11.19 0.66 22.03
N ASN A 2 -11.84 -0.41 21.52
CA ASN A 2 -11.25 -1.27 20.47
C ASN A 2 -11.92 -1.16 19.08
N HIS A 3 -13.13 -0.58 19.02
CA HIS A 3 -13.89 -0.47 17.78
C HIS A 3 -13.36 0.61 16.83
N PHE A 4 -12.76 1.69 17.35
CA PHE A 4 -12.18 2.75 16.53
C PHE A 4 -10.98 2.27 15.72
N LYS A 5 -10.09 1.45 16.32
CA LYS A 5 -8.97 0.83 15.59
C LYS A 5 -9.46 -0.12 14.50
N THR A 6 -10.51 -0.88 14.79
CA THR A 6 -11.12 -1.81 13.82
C THR A 6 -11.80 -1.05 12.68
N PHE A 7 -12.46 0.07 12.97
CA PHE A 7 -13.06 0.95 11.97
C PHE A 7 -12.01 1.57 11.05
N ILE A 8 -10.94 2.13 11.63
CA ILE A 8 -9.82 2.68 10.84
C ILE A 8 -9.16 1.58 9.99
N LEU A 9 -8.96 0.38 10.54
CA LEU A 9 -8.42 -0.76 9.78
C LEU A 9 -9.35 -1.14 8.61
N GLY A 10 -10.66 -1.16 8.84
CA GLY A 10 -11.65 -1.44 7.79
C GLY A 10 -11.63 -0.39 6.67
N VAL A 11 -11.58 0.90 7.03
CA VAL A 11 -11.49 2.00 6.06
C VAL A 11 -10.17 1.94 5.28
N ALA A 12 -9.05 1.72 5.95
CA ALA A 12 -7.74 1.60 5.31
C ALA A 12 -7.69 0.40 4.36
N THR A 13 -8.25 -0.74 4.76
CA THR A 13 -8.33 -1.94 3.92
C THR A 13 -9.20 -1.69 2.70
N ALA A 14 -10.38 -1.08 2.86
CA ALA A 14 -11.28 -0.77 1.76
C ALA A 14 -10.67 0.23 0.76
N LEU A 15 -10.00 1.27 1.25
CA LEU A 15 -9.26 2.22 0.41
C LEU A 15 -8.09 1.56 -0.30
N GLY A 16 -7.36 0.67 0.40
CA GLY A 16 -6.28 -0.11 -0.19
C GLY A 16 -6.79 -1.00 -1.32
N VAL A 17 -7.86 -1.76 -1.09
CA VAL A 17 -8.52 -2.61 -2.10
C VAL A 17 -9.02 -1.76 -3.27
N TYR A 18 -9.66 -0.62 -3.01
CA TYR A 18 -10.11 0.28 -4.06
C TYR A 18 -8.94 0.81 -4.90
N TYR A 19 -7.83 1.19 -4.26
CA TYR A 19 -6.67 1.72 -4.94
C TYR A 19 -5.99 0.65 -5.81
N ILE A 20 -5.87 -0.59 -5.32
CA ILE A 20 -5.27 -1.67 -6.10
C ILE A 20 -6.17 -2.17 -7.23
N THR A 21 -7.49 -2.17 -7.05
CA THR A 21 -8.45 -2.64 -8.07
C THR A 21 -8.87 -1.57 -9.06
N ARG A 22 -8.65 -0.28 -8.74
CA ARG A 22 -8.96 0.82 -9.65
C ARG A 22 -8.13 0.71 -10.92
N LYS A 23 -8.82 0.70 -12.06
CA LYS A 23 -8.19 0.79 -13.38
C LYS A 23 -7.57 2.17 -13.57
N ARG A 24 -6.30 2.19 -13.98
CA ARG A 24 -5.57 3.40 -14.35
C ARG A 24 -5.89 3.77 -15.81
N GLU A 25 -5.37 4.91 -16.27
CA GLU A 25 -5.63 5.44 -17.62
C GLU A 25 -5.20 4.48 -18.75
N ASN A 26 -4.26 3.59 -18.46
CA ASN A 26 -3.81 2.51 -19.36
C ASN A 26 -4.73 1.27 -19.37
N GLY A 27 -5.86 1.31 -18.67
CA GLY A 27 -6.85 0.22 -18.61
C GLY A 27 -6.49 -0.94 -17.67
N ARG A 28 -5.27 -0.95 -17.11
CA ARG A 28 -4.79 -1.95 -16.15
C ARG A 28 -4.93 -1.45 -14.70
N SER A 29 -5.20 -2.37 -13.79
CA SER A 29 -5.18 -2.10 -12.35
C SER A 29 -3.87 -2.58 -11.71
N LEU A 30 -3.54 -2.06 -10.53
CA LEU A 30 -2.40 -2.57 -9.75
C LEU A 30 -2.60 -4.05 -9.36
N LEU A 31 -3.85 -4.49 -9.23
CA LEU A 31 -4.21 -5.90 -9.04
C LEU A 31 -3.85 -6.73 -10.29
N ASP A 32 -4.12 -6.22 -11.49
CA ASP A 32 -3.73 -6.91 -12.73
C ASP A 32 -2.21 -7.03 -12.82
N ASP A 33 -1.48 -5.97 -12.45
CA ASP A 33 -0.02 -6.00 -12.41
C ASP A 33 0.52 -6.94 -11.31
N LEU A 34 -0.18 -7.05 -10.17
CA LEU A 34 0.13 -8.01 -9.11
C LEU A 34 -0.14 -9.46 -9.54
N LEU A 35 -1.16 -9.70 -10.35
CA LEU A 35 -1.51 -11.03 -10.88
C LEU A 35 -0.57 -11.45 -12.02
N ASP A 36 -0.12 -10.50 -12.85
CA ASP A 36 0.81 -10.73 -13.96
C ASP A 36 2.28 -10.86 -13.47
N ASP A 37 2.73 -9.96 -12.57
CA ASP A 37 4.08 -9.97 -11.99
C ASP A 37 4.05 -9.55 -10.51
N PRO A 38 3.73 -10.50 -9.60
CA PRO A 38 3.62 -10.22 -8.18
C PRO A 38 4.94 -9.77 -7.56
N ALA A 39 6.08 -10.21 -8.09
CA ALA A 39 7.39 -9.88 -7.55
C ALA A 39 7.71 -8.40 -7.74
N SER A 40 7.34 -7.82 -8.90
CA SER A 40 7.54 -6.40 -9.17
C SER A 40 6.74 -5.49 -8.23
N VAL A 41 5.48 -5.85 -7.97
CA VAL A 41 4.57 -5.07 -7.12
C VAL A 41 4.96 -5.18 -5.64
N VAL A 42 5.29 -6.38 -5.17
CA VAL A 42 5.79 -6.58 -3.80
C VAL A 42 7.13 -5.86 -3.60
N LYS A 43 8.02 -5.87 -4.60
CA LYS A 43 9.28 -5.13 -4.54
C LYS A 43 9.04 -3.62 -4.48
N ALA A 44 8.17 -3.07 -5.32
CA ALA A 44 7.84 -1.65 -5.28
C ALA A 44 7.17 -1.24 -3.96
N ALA A 45 6.23 -2.04 -3.45
CA ALA A 45 5.60 -1.81 -2.15
C ALA A 45 6.60 -1.90 -0.99
N LYS A 46 7.54 -2.84 -1.06
CA LYS A 46 8.62 -2.97 -0.08
C LYS A 46 9.57 -1.78 -0.15
N ASP A 47 9.96 -1.34 -1.34
CA ASP A 47 10.84 -0.17 -1.51
C ASP A 47 10.16 1.10 -0.97
N MET A 48 8.87 1.31 -1.24
CA MET A 48 8.09 2.43 -0.65
C MET A 48 8.02 2.35 0.89
N ALA A 49 7.72 1.17 1.44
CA ALA A 49 7.63 1.00 2.89
C ALA A 49 9.00 1.11 3.59
N VAL A 50 10.07 0.69 2.92
CA VAL A 50 11.44 0.79 3.43
C VAL A 50 11.91 2.24 3.38
N ASP A 51 11.64 2.98 2.31
CA ASP A 51 12.00 4.40 2.22
C ASP A 51 11.28 5.24 3.27
N GLU A 52 9.97 5.03 3.46
CA GLU A 52 9.18 5.74 4.46
C GLU A 52 9.59 5.38 5.91
N ALA A 53 9.95 4.10 6.13
CA ALA A 53 10.52 3.67 7.40
C ALA A 53 11.91 4.26 7.65
N ILE A 54 12.76 4.35 6.64
CA ILE A 54 14.10 4.96 6.73
C ILE A 54 13.99 6.46 7.00
N GLU A 55 13.09 7.18 6.32
CA GLU A 55 12.83 8.60 6.61
C GLU A 55 12.35 8.80 8.04
N THR A 56 11.39 7.99 8.49
CA THR A 56 10.88 8.06 9.87
C THR A 56 11.98 7.77 10.89
N ILE A 57 12.88 6.82 10.62
CA ILE A 57 14.01 6.50 11.49
C ILE A 57 15.04 7.64 11.49
N LYS A 58 15.33 8.23 10.32
CA LYS A 58 16.23 9.38 10.21
C LYS A 58 15.72 10.60 10.98
N GLU A 59 14.44 10.92 10.86
CA GLU A 59 13.83 12.03 11.61
C GLU A 59 13.82 11.80 13.13
N LYS A 60 13.82 10.54 13.58
CA LYS A 60 13.76 10.19 15.01
C LYS A 60 15.13 10.00 15.66
N ILE A 61 16.17 9.81 14.85
CA ILE A 61 17.56 9.70 15.30
C ILE A 61 18.28 11.06 15.22
N SER A 62 17.78 12.01 14.41
CA SER A 62 18.25 13.40 14.37
C SER A 62 17.64 14.28 15.45
#